data_AF-A0A0B6ZVE9-F1
#
_entry.id   AF-A0A0B6ZVE9-F1
#
_cell.length_a   1.000
_cell.length_b   1.000
_cell.length_c   1.000
_cell.angle_alpha   90.00
_cell.angle_beta   90.00
_cell.angle_gamma   90.00
#
_symmetry.space_group_name_H-M   'P 1'
#
loop_
_entity.id
_entity.type
_entity.pdbx_description
1 polymer ?
#
loop_
_entity_poly.entity_id
_entity_poly.type
_entity_poly.pdbx_seq_one_letter_code
_entity_poly.pdbx_strand_id
1 'polypeptide(L)'
;HARQINTLNHGEVVCAVTVSNPTRHVYTGGKGCVKVWDISQPGNKSPPISQLDCLQRDNYIRSIKLLQDGRTLIVGGEASTLSIWDLASPTPRIKAELNSTAPACYALAISPD
;
A
#
# COMPACT_ATOMS: atom_id res chain seq x y z
N HIS A 1 2.01 10.93 25.98
CA HIS A 1 2.94 11.59 25.03
C HIS A 1 3.15 10.70 23.82
N ALA A 2 2.91 11.21 22.62
CA ALA A 2 3.28 10.50 21.39
C ALA A 2 4.80 10.64 21.17
N ARG A 3 5.46 9.55 20.76
CA ARG A 3 6.89 9.53 20.42
C ARG A 3 7.05 8.95 19.02
N GLN A 4 7.81 9.64 18.18
CA GLN A 4 8.23 9.10 16.89
C GLN A 4 9.21 7.93 17.09
N ILE A 5 8.93 6.81 16.44
CA ILE A 5 9.75 5.59 16.52
C ILE A 5 10.44 5.23 15.20
N ASN A 6 9.86 5.59 14.06
CA ASN A 6 10.38 5.31 12.73
C ASN A 6 10.08 6.48 11.78
N THR A 7 10.94 6.65 10.77
CA THR A 7 10.72 7.54 9.62
C THR A 7 10.83 6.72 8.34
N LEU A 8 9.74 6.64 7.57
CA LEU A 8 9.68 5.83 6.35
C LEU A 8 9.84 6.74 5.12
N ASN A 9 11.04 6.76 4.55
CA ASN A 9 11.38 7.69 3.46
C ASN A 9 10.83 7.18 2.11
N HIS A 10 9.54 7.39 1.87
CA HIS A 10 8.90 6.99 0.60
C HIS A 10 9.49 7.74 -0.60
N GLY A 11 9.89 9.01 -0.44
CA GLY A 11 10.47 9.84 -1.50
C GLY A 11 9.44 10.62 -2.33
N GLU A 12 8.15 10.39 -2.09
CA GLU A 12 7.03 11.11 -2.70
C GLU A 12 6.03 11.49 -1.61
N VAL A 13 5.08 12.36 -1.95
CA VAL A 13 3.93 12.65 -1.07
C VAL A 13 3.17 11.35 -0.80
N VAL A 14 2.99 11.02 0.48
CA VAL A 14 2.27 9.80 0.91
C VAL A 14 0.81 10.16 1.15
N CYS A 15 -0.05 9.69 0.26
CA CYS A 15 -1.50 9.97 0.29
C CYS A 15 -2.31 8.85 0.96
N ALA A 16 -1.75 7.64 1.05
CA ALA A 16 -2.41 6.49 1.65
C ALA A 16 -1.45 5.69 2.52
N VAL A 17 -1.94 5.20 3.66
CA VAL A 17 -1.20 4.29 4.54
C VAL A 17 -2.12 3.18 5.05
N THR A 18 -1.57 1.99 5.22
CA THR A 18 -2.19 0.92 6.01
C THR A 18 -1.13 0.12 6.76
N VAL A 19 -1.54 -0.59 7.80
CA VAL A 19 -0.65 -1.40 8.65
C VAL A 19 -1.18 -2.82 8.68
N SER A 20 -0.28 -3.82 8.67
CA SER A 20 -0.67 -5.23 8.80
C SER A 20 -1.15 -5.56 10.20
N ASN A 21 -1.94 -6.63 10.33
CA ASN A 21 -2.27 -7.27 11.60
C ASN A 21 -1.76 -8.72 11.57
N PRO A 22 -0.78 -9.12 12.42
CA PRO A 22 -0.12 -8.35 13.47
C PRO A 22 0.75 -7.21 12.93
N THR A 23 1.02 -6.22 13.78
CA THR A 23 1.69 -4.94 13.48
C THR A 23 3.18 -5.14 13.13
N ARG A 24 3.45 -5.58 11.89
CA ARG A 24 4.80 -5.86 11.40
C ARG A 24 5.15 -5.08 10.14
N HIS A 25 4.20 -4.92 9.22
CA HIS A 25 4.42 -4.21 7.97
C HIS A 25 3.60 -2.94 7.89
N VAL A 26 4.20 -1.89 7.37
CA VAL A 26 3.52 -0.67 6.94
C VAL A 26 3.52 -0.63 5.42
N TYR A 27 2.43 -0.15 4.83
CA TYR A 27 2.29 0.08 3.41
C TYR A 27 2.08 1.57 3.22
N THR A 28 2.92 2.22 2.42
CA THR A 28 2.78 3.65 2.11
C THR A 28 2.57 3.82 0.61
N GLY A 29 1.49 4.49 0.23
CA GLY A 29 1.15 4.81 -1.15
C GLY A 29 1.54 6.22 -1.51
N GLY A 30 2.39 6.35 -2.52
CA GLY A 30 2.80 7.64 -3.06
C GLY A 30 2.46 7.75 -4.53
N LYS A 31 3.38 8.31 -5.31
CA LYS A 31 3.22 8.47 -6.76
C LYS A 31 3.55 7.14 -7.46
N GLY A 32 2.60 6.57 -8.20
CA GLY A 32 2.73 5.35 -9.01
C GLY A 32 2.85 4.03 -8.23
N CYS A 33 3.30 4.06 -6.97
CA CYS A 33 3.68 2.84 -6.26
C CYS A 33 3.24 2.82 -4.78
N VAL A 34 3.20 1.59 -4.25
CA VAL A 34 3.09 1.32 -2.81
C VAL A 34 4.41 0.73 -2.34
N LYS A 35 5.02 1.29 -1.31
CA LYS A 35 6.21 0.74 -0.66
C LYS A 35 5.84 -0.01 0.60
N VAL A 36 6.48 -1.16 0.81
CA VAL A 36 6.29 -2.04 1.96
C VAL A 36 7.48 -1.89 2.90
N TRP A 37 7.22 -1.73 4.19
CA TRP A 37 8.23 -1.50 5.22
C TRP A 37 8.08 -2.52 6.32
N ASP A 38 9.17 -3.16 6.74
CA ASP A 38 9.18 -3.92 7.99
C ASP A 38 9.50 -2.95 9.14
N ILE A 39 8.60 -2.89 10.13
CA ILE A 39 8.72 -2.05 11.33
C ILE A 39 8.97 -2.86 12.60
N SER A 40 9.25 -4.16 12.47
CA SER A 40 9.56 -5.04 13.61
C SER A 40 10.80 -4.62 14.38
N GLN A 41 11.76 -3.96 13.71
CA GLN A 41 12.93 -3.38 14.35
C GLN A 41 12.84 -1.86 14.32
N PRO A 42 12.86 -1.18 15.48
CA PRO A 42 12.89 0.27 15.54
C PRO A 42 14.23 0.77 14.98
N GLY A 43 14.15 1.61 13.96
CA GLY A 43 15.30 2.11 13.24
C GLY A 43 14.89 3.34 12.45
N ASN A 44 15.64 4.43 12.59
CA ASN A 44 15.20 5.73 12.07
C ASN A 44 15.20 5.79 10.52
N LYS A 45 15.68 4.73 9.83
CA LYS A 45 15.88 4.68 8.37
C LYS A 45 15.87 3.24 7.83
N SER A 46 14.77 2.50 7.99
CA SER A 46 14.64 1.20 7.33
C SER A 46 14.31 1.39 5.84
N PRO A 47 15.05 0.78 4.90
CA PRO A 47 14.67 0.80 3.49
C PRO A 47 13.37 0.00 3.29
N PRO A 48 12.61 0.27 2.21
CA PRO A 48 11.47 -0.55 1.87
C PRO A 48 11.93 -1.97 1.55
N ILE A 49 11.22 -2.98 2.06
CA ILE A 49 11.49 -4.39 1.78
C ILE A 49 10.88 -4.84 0.45
N SER A 50 9.92 -4.09 -0.08
CA SER A 50 9.28 -4.33 -1.36
C SER A 50 8.63 -3.06 -1.92
N GLN A 51 8.41 -3.03 -3.23
CA GLN A 51 7.69 -1.99 -3.94
C GLN A 51 6.70 -2.63 -4.91
N LEU A 52 5.48 -2.13 -4.90
CA LEU A 52 4.37 -2.53 -5.76
C LEU A 52 4.15 -1.40 -6.76
N ASP A 53 4.48 -1.62 -8.02
CA ASP A 53 4.22 -0.64 -9.09
C ASP A 53 2.77 -0.78 -9.54
N CYS A 54 1.88 0.00 -8.90
CA CYS A 54 0.44 -0.20 -8.99
C CYS A 54 -0.22 0.60 -10.12
N LEU A 55 0.29 1.81 -10.39
CA LEU A 55 -0.25 2.73 -11.39
C LEU A 55 0.86 3.24 -12.30
N GLN A 56 0.49 3.91 -13.38
CA GLN A 56 1.45 4.71 -14.14
C GLN A 56 2.16 5.71 -13.21
N ARG A 57 3.44 5.95 -13.48
CA ARG A 57 4.34 6.69 -12.57
C ARG A 57 3.89 8.09 -12.22
N ASP A 58 2.92 8.67 -12.94
CA ASP A 58 2.41 10.01 -12.67
C ASP A 58 1.16 10.09 -11.78
N ASN A 59 0.49 8.98 -11.52
CA ASN A 59 -0.78 8.95 -10.80
C ASN A 59 -0.57 8.65 -9.31
N TYR A 60 -1.25 9.38 -8.43
CA TYR A 60 -1.13 9.11 -6.99
C TYR A 60 -2.00 7.93 -6.54
N ILE A 61 -1.45 7.11 -5.65
CA ILE A 61 -2.22 6.17 -4.84
C ILE A 61 -3.04 6.96 -3.82
N ARG A 62 -4.35 6.76 -3.79
CA ARG A 62 -5.25 7.51 -2.89
C ARG A 62 -5.82 6.65 -1.78
N SER A 63 -5.87 5.34 -1.98
CA SER A 63 -6.36 4.41 -0.97
C SER A 63 -5.68 3.05 -1.07
N ILE A 64 -5.35 2.48 0.10
CA ILE A 64 -4.81 1.14 0.25
C ILE A 64 -5.61 0.44 1.33
N LYS A 65 -6.02 -0.81 1.09
CA LYS A 65 -6.65 -1.67 2.09
C LYS A 65 -6.06 -3.07 2.06
N LEU A 66 -5.73 -3.58 3.24
CA LEU A 66 -5.33 -4.97 3.45
C LEU A 66 -6.59 -5.77 3.83
N LEU A 67 -6.81 -6.92 3.21
CA LEU A 67 -7.87 -7.84 3.62
C LEU A 67 -7.53 -8.46 4.99
N GLN A 68 -8.55 -9.00 5.66
CA GLN A 68 -8.37 -9.64 6.98
C GLN A 68 -7.41 -10.83 6.94
N ASP A 69 -7.23 -11.46 5.78
CA ASP A 69 -6.27 -12.55 5.56
C ASP A 69 -4.79 -12.12 5.71
N GLY A 70 -4.52 -10.81 5.72
CA GLY A 70 -3.17 -10.23 5.76
C GLY A 70 -2.33 -10.53 4.52
N ARG A 71 -2.90 -11.15 3.50
CA ARG A 71 -2.24 -11.67 2.29
C ARG A 71 -2.69 -10.97 1.03
N THR A 72 -3.79 -10.22 1.07
CA THR A 72 -4.31 -9.52 -0.11
C THR A 72 -4.37 -8.01 0.13
N LEU A 73 -3.77 -7.24 -0.77
CA LEU A 73 -3.80 -5.77 -0.76
C LEU A 73 -4.60 -5.24 -1.94
N ILE A 74 -5.54 -4.34 -1.69
CA ILE A 74 -6.27 -3.61 -2.73
C ILE A 74 -5.76 -2.18 -2.77
N VAL A 75 -5.41 -1.72 -3.96
CA VAL A 75 -4.84 -0.39 -4.20
C VAL A 75 -5.70 0.35 -5.21
N GLY A 76 -6.07 1.59 -4.86
CA GLY A 76 -6.80 2.51 -5.71
C GLY A 76 -6.16 3.89 -5.72
N GLY A 77 -6.33 4.62 -6.81
CA GLY A 77 -5.76 5.95 -6.96
C GLY A 77 -6.29 6.69 -8.17
N GLU A 78 -5.46 7.56 -8.74
CA GLU A 78 -5.79 8.40 -9.90
C GLU A 78 -5.70 7.60 -11.21
N ALA A 79 -6.41 6.47 -11.27
CA ALA A 79 -6.55 5.65 -12.45
C ALA A 79 -7.93 4.99 -12.47
N SER A 80 -8.34 4.55 -13.66
CA SER A 80 -9.57 3.79 -13.87
C SER A 80 -9.45 2.31 -13.49
N THR A 81 -8.36 1.93 -12.82
CA THR A 81 -8.08 0.55 -12.43
C THR A 81 -7.76 0.47 -10.94
N LEU A 82 -8.27 -0.57 -10.28
CA LEU A 82 -7.82 -1.00 -8.96
C LEU A 82 -6.90 -2.21 -9.15
N SER A 83 -5.76 -2.23 -8.48
CA SER A 83 -4.87 -3.39 -8.47
C SER A 83 -5.04 -4.19 -7.18
N ILE A 84 -5.17 -5.51 -7.32
CA ILE A 84 -5.24 -6.46 -6.23
C ILE A 84 -3.93 -7.24 -6.22
N TRP A 85 -3.23 -7.20 -5.10
CA TRP A 85 -1.91 -7.80 -4.92
C TRP A 85 -1.96 -8.97 -3.96
N ASP A 86 -1.29 -10.06 -4.33
CA ASP A 86 -1.00 -11.19 -3.46
C ASP A 86 0.34 -10.95 -2.76
N LEU A 87 0.30 -10.98 -1.43
CA LEU A 87 1.42 -10.78 -0.50
C LEU A 87 1.85 -12.10 0.18
N ALA A 88 1.26 -13.25 -0.18
CA ALA A 88 1.61 -14.53 0.42
C ALA A 88 3.02 -15.03 0.02
N SER A 89 3.55 -14.52 -1.10
CA SER A 89 4.89 -14.83 -1.58
C SER A 89 5.89 -13.75 -1.13
N PRO A 90 7.19 -14.10 -0.95
CA PRO A 90 8.23 -13.11 -0.62
C PRO A 90 8.31 -11.96 -1.63
N THR A 91 7.95 -12.25 -2.88
CA THR A 91 7.77 -11.29 -3.95
C THR A 91 6.27 -11.06 -4.18
N PRO A 92 5.74 -9.90 -3.78
CA PRO A 92 4.36 -9.53 -4.08
C PRO A 92 4.09 -9.52 -5.59
N ARG A 93 2.89 -9.93 -5.99
CA ARG A 93 2.48 -9.98 -7.40
C ARG A 93 1.05 -9.53 -7.58
N ILE A 94 0.73 -9.03 -8.78
CA ILE A 94 -0.65 -8.71 -9.17
C ILE A 94 -1.44 -10.02 -9.25
N LYS A 95 -2.52 -10.10 -8.47
CA LYS A 95 -3.49 -11.21 -8.47
C LYS A 95 -4.63 -10.92 -9.44
N ALA A 96 -5.08 -9.67 -9.50
CA ALA A 96 -6.15 -9.23 -10.38
C ALA A 96 -6.14 -7.70 -10.54
N GLU A 97 -6.80 -7.23 -11.60
CA GLU A 97 -7.08 -5.82 -11.82
C GLU A 97 -8.59 -5.65 -12.02
N LEU A 98 -9.17 -4.64 -11.36
CA LEU A 98 -10.57 -4.28 -11.51
C LEU A 98 -10.66 -2.99 -12.30
N ASN A 99 -11.16 -3.09 -13.53
CA ASN A 99 -11.37 -1.95 -14.40
C ASN A 99 -12.71 -1.29 -14.07
N SER A 100 -12.71 0.04 -14.02
CA SER A 100 -13.89 0.89 -13.85
C SER A 100 -13.97 1.88 -15.00
N THR A 101 -15.16 2.40 -15.27
CA THR A 101 -15.34 3.53 -16.19
C THR A 101 -15.04 4.87 -15.52
N ALA A 102 -14.97 4.90 -14.18
CA ALA A 102 -14.59 6.11 -13.44
C ALA A 102 -13.08 6.37 -13.58
N PRO A 103 -12.65 7.64 -13.69
CA PRO A 103 -11.24 7.97 -13.93
C PRO A 103 -10.34 7.81 -12.70
N ALA A 104 -10.91 7.72 -11.50
CA ALA A 104 -10.15 7.63 -10.25
C ALA A 104 -10.94 6.93 -9.13
N CYS A 105 -10.20 6.40 -8.17
CA CYS A 105 -10.68 5.89 -6.90
C CYS A 105 -10.03 6.66 -5.75
N TYR A 106 -10.83 7.38 -4.94
CA TYR A 106 -10.31 8.19 -3.84
C TYR A 106 -10.29 7.47 -2.49
N ALA A 107 -11.20 6.52 -2.28
CA ALA A 107 -11.33 5.81 -1.02
C ALA A 107 -11.85 4.39 -1.26
N LEU A 108 -11.38 3.46 -0.43
CA LEU A 108 -11.82 2.07 -0.40
C LEU A 108 -12.24 1.72 1.03
N ALA A 109 -13.22 0.83 1.14
CA ALA A 109 -13.60 0.15 2.37
C ALA A 109 -13.70 -1.35 2.08
N ILE A 110 -13.36 -2.18 3.07
CA ILE A 110 -13.46 -3.65 2.98
C ILE A 110 -14.57 -4.08 3.92
N SER A 111 -15.40 -5.01 3.46
CA SER A 111 -16.45 -5.60 4.27
C SER A 111 -15.84 -6.51 5.36
N PRO A 112 -16.53 -6.68 6.50
CA PRO A 112 -16.00 -7.43 7.63
C PRO A 112 -16.12 -8.96 7.49
N ASP A 113 -16.75 -9.45 6.41
CA ASP A 113 -17.17 -10.85 6.18
C ASP A 113 -16.11 -11.76 5.55
#